data_AF-A0A840P9S6-F1
#
_entry.id   AF-A0A840P9S6-F1
#
_cell.length_a   1.000
_cell.length_b   1.000
_cell.length_c   1.000
_cell.angle_alpha   90.00
_cell.angle_beta   90.00
_cell.angle_gamma   90.00
#
_symmetry.space_group_name_H-M   'P 1'
#
loop_
_entity.id
_entity.type
_entity.pdbx_description
1 polymer ?
#
loop_
_entity_poly.entity_id
_entity_poly.type
_entity_poly.pdbx_seq_one_letter_code
_entity_poly.pdbx_strand_id
1 'polypeptide(L)' 'MQMSRTVAAFLLGLAAFMVFEWISLGFNLADGHETSFYVVHGILIGVNLVLALVLGAIGVRGLRGGKRVR' A
#
# COMPACT_ATOMS: atom_id res chain seq x y z
N MET A 1 -16.40 15.20 -5.92
CA MET A 1 -15.29 15.24 -6.89
C MET A 1 -15.24 13.90 -7.60
N GLN A 2 -15.25 13.87 -8.93
CA GLN A 2 -15.15 12.63 -9.70
C GLN A 2 -13.67 12.30 -9.90
N MET A 3 -13.24 11.13 -9.43
CA MET A 3 -11.84 10.71 -9.46
C MET A 3 -11.43 10.37 -10.90
N SER A 4 -10.33 10.94 -11.39
CA SER A 4 -9.82 10.62 -12.73
C SER A 4 -9.22 9.21 -12.76
N ARG A 5 -9.26 8.58 -13.94
CA ARG A 5 -8.69 7.23 -14.13
C ARG A 5 -7.17 7.21 -13.89
N THR A 6 -6.48 8.30 -14.18
CA THR A 6 -5.04 8.46 -13.93
C THR A 6 -4.74 8.43 -12.44
N VAL A 7 -5.50 9.18 -11.62
CA VAL A 7 -5.33 9.17 -10.17
C VAL A 7 -5.67 7.78 -9.60
N ALA A 8 -6.69 7.11 -10.13
CA ALA A 8 -7.05 5.76 -9.68
C ALA A 8 -5.96 4.72 -10.00
N ALA A 9 -5.36 4.81 -11.20
CA ALA A 9 -4.22 3.97 -11.57
C ALA A 9 -2.99 4.28 -10.70
N PHE A 10 -2.73 5.56 -10.42
CA PHE A 10 -1.65 5.97 -9.51
C PHE A 10 -1.84 5.39 -8.11
N LEU A 11 -3.04 5.49 -7.52
CA LEU A 11 -3.29 4.92 -6.19
C LEU A 11 -3.08 3.40 -6.15
N LEU A 12 -3.42 2.69 -7.23
CA LEU A 12 -3.15 1.26 -7.33
C LEU A 12 -1.66 0.95 -7.47
N GLY A 13 -0.93 1.71 -8.28
CA GLY A 13 0.52 1.59 -8.39
C GLY A 13 1.22 1.88 -7.07
N LEU A 14 0.81 2.94 -6.37
CA LEU A 14 1.32 3.29 -5.04
C LEU A 14 1.02 2.18 -4.03
N ALA A 15 -0.20 1.65 -3.99
CA ALA A 15 -0.55 0.54 -3.12
C ALA A 15 0.31 -0.71 -3.39
N ALA A 16 0.55 -1.05 -4.66
CA ALA A 16 1.42 -2.16 -5.02
C ALA A 16 2.88 -1.93 -4.60
N PHE A 17 3.40 -0.72 -4.84
CA PHE A 17 4.75 -0.32 -4.40
C PHE A 17 4.91 -0.39 -2.89
N MET A 18 3.92 0.10 -2.13
CA MET A 18 3.87 0.01 -0.68
C MET A 18 3.83 -1.44 -0.16
N VAL A 19 3.31 -2.39 -0.91
CA VAL A 19 3.43 -3.81 -0.53
C VAL A 19 4.84 -4.33 -0.82
N PHE A 20 5.38 -4.01 -1.99
CA PHE A 20 6.70 -4.47 -2.43
C PHE A 20 7.84 -3.99 -1.52
N GLU A 21 7.87 -2.70 -1.20
CA GLU A 21 8.91 -2.09 -0.36
C GLU A 21 8.95 -2.75 1.03
N TRP A 22 7.78 -2.99 1.63
CA TRP A 22 7.69 -3.45 3.00
C TRP A 22 7.90 -4.96 3.15
N ILE A 23 7.57 -5.74 2.12
CA ILE A 23 8.03 -7.13 1.99
C ILE A 23 9.56 -7.16 1.90
N SER A 24 10.16 -6.31 1.06
CA SER A 24 11.61 -6.26 0.87
C SER A 24 12.33 -5.82 2.15
N LEU A 25 11.76 -4.87 2.89
CA LEU A 25 12.25 -4.46 4.20
C LEU A 25 12.15 -5.64 5.19
N GLY A 26 11.01 -6.33 5.24
CA GLY A 26 10.83 -7.52 6.08
C GLY A 26 11.91 -8.58 5.89
N PHE A 27 12.34 -8.84 4.65
CA PHE A 27 13.46 -9.74 4.36
C PHE A 27 14.84 -9.16 4.71
N ASN A 28 14.99 -7.84 4.71
CA ASN A 28 16.23 -7.16 5.09
C ASN A 28 16.35 -6.90 6.60
N LEU A 29 15.32 -7.18 7.40
CA LEU A 29 15.45 -7.25 8.85
C LEU A 29 16.26 -8.49 9.22
N ALA A 30 17.59 -8.41 9.06
CA ALA A 30 18.51 -9.43 9.49
C ALA A 30 18.50 -9.54 11.03
N ASP A 31 18.91 -10.71 11.51
CA ASP A 31 19.13 -10.93 12.94
C ASP A 31 20.33 -10.11 13.44
N GLY A 32 20.23 -9.58 14.66
CA GLY A 32 21.31 -8.80 15.29
C GLY A 32 20.90 -7.43 15.85
N HIS A 33 19.61 -7.11 15.88
CA HIS A 33 19.10 -5.87 16.46
C HIS A 33 18.41 -6.11 17.82
N GLU A 34 18.18 -5.03 18.57
CA GLU A 34 17.39 -5.12 19.81
C GLU A 34 15.92 -5.46 19.51
N THR A 35 15.21 -6.08 20.46
CA THR A 35 13.77 -6.40 20.30
C THR A 35 12.92 -5.17 19.95
N SER A 36 13.26 -4.01 20.51
CA SER A 36 12.62 -2.72 20.24
C SER A 36 12.64 -2.37 18.73
N PHE A 37 13.74 -2.67 18.03
CA PHE A 37 13.89 -2.45 16.60
C PHE A 37 12.86 -3.27 15.80
N TYR A 38 12.74 -4.57 16.09
CA TYR A 38 11.79 -5.45 15.40
C TYR A 38 10.34 -5.08 15.68
N VAL A 39 10.02 -4.67 16.90
CA VAL A 39 8.65 -4.25 17.26
C VAL A 39 8.24 -3.00 16.47
N VAL A 40 9.09 -1.97 16.43
CA VAL A 40 8.80 -0.72 15.71
C VAL A 40 8.61 -0.98 14.22
N HIS A 41 9.53 -1.73 13.60
CA HIS A 41 9.44 -2.04 12.18
C HIS A 41 8.25 -2.95 11.87
N GLY A 42 7.93 -3.91 12.74
CA GLY A 42 6.74 -4.75 12.61
C GLY A 42 5.45 -3.92 12.61
N ILE A 43 5.34 -2.93 13.50
CA ILE A 43 4.20 -1.99 13.52
C ILE A 43 4.15 -1.17 12.23
N LEU A 44 5.28 -0.62 11.79
CA LEU A 44 5.36 0.16 10.55
C LEU A 44 4.93 -0.66 9.33
N ILE A 45 5.42 -1.89 9.20
CA ILE A 45 5.00 -2.84 8.16
C ILE A 45 3.48 -3.05 8.23
N GLY A 46 2.96 -3.38 9.42
CA GLY A 46 1.52 -3.66 9.61
C GLY A 46 0.63 -2.48 9.22
N VAL A 47 0.94 -1.27 9.71
CA VAL A 47 0.20 -0.05 9.38
C VAL A 47 0.28 0.25 7.88
N ASN A 48 1.45 0.10 7.29
CA ASN A 48 1.64 0.39 5.86
C ASN A 48 0.87 -0.56 4.95
N LEU A 49 0.79 -1.85 5.31
CA LEU A 49 -0.03 -2.82 4.59
C LEU A 49 -1.52 -2.48 4.68
N VAL A 50 -2.01 -2.03 5.83
CA VAL A 50 -3.40 -1.54 5.98
C VAL A 50 -3.65 -0.34 5.07
N LEU A 51 -2.73 0.63 5.02
CA LEU A 51 -2.83 1.79 4.12
C LEU A 51 -2.84 1.36 2.65
N ALA A 52 -1.97 0.43 2.26
CA ALA A 52 -1.94 -0.11 0.90
C ALA A 52 -3.27 -0.76 0.52
N LEU A 53 -3.89 -1.53 1.42
CA LEU A 53 -5.21 -2.13 1.19
C LEU A 53 -6.30 -1.06 1.01
N VAL A 54 -6.31 -0.02 1.84
CA VAL A 54 -7.27 1.08 1.74
C VAL A 54 -7.11 1.84 0.42
N LEU A 55 -5.89 2.22 0.07
CA LEU A 55 -5.60 2.93 -1.19
C LEU A 55 -5.93 2.06 -2.40
N GLY A 56 -5.62 0.77 -2.35
CA GLY A 56 -6.00 -0.21 -3.37
C GLY A 56 -7.50 -0.31 -3.52
N ALA A 57 -8.26 -0.39 -2.43
CA ALA A 57 -9.71 -0.40 -2.46
C ALA A 57 -10.29 0.87 -3.08
N ILE A 58 -9.75 2.04 -2.74
CA ILE A 58 -10.16 3.33 -3.31
C ILE A 58 -9.83 3.39 -4.81
N GLY A 59 -8.63 2.99 -5.22
CA GLY A 59 -8.21 2.95 -6.62
C GLY A 59 -9.07 2.00 -7.47
N VAL A 60 -9.37 0.80 -6.96
CA VAL A 60 -10.27 -0.16 -7.63
C VAL A 60 -11.67 0.45 -7.80
N ARG A 61 -12.20 1.11 -6.76
CA ARG A 61 -13.50 1.80 -6.83
C ARG A 61 -13.49 2.93 -7.86
N GLY A 62 -12.41 3.72 -7.90
CA GLY A 62 -12.23 4.80 -8.88
C GLY A 62 -12.23 4.28 -10.33
N LEU A 63 -11.55 3.18 -10.60
CA LEU A 63 -11.54 2.55 -11.93
C LEU A 63 -12.90 1.94 -12.32
N ARG A 64 -13.64 1.38 -11.35
CA ARG A 64 -14.98 0.81 -11.59
C ARG A 64 -16.06 1.88 -11.78
N GLY A 65 -15.98 3.00 -11.06
CA GLY A 65 -16.92 4.12 -11.19
C GLY A 65 -16.84 4.83 -12.55
N GLY A 66 -15.68 4.83 -13.20
CA GLY A 66 -15.49 5.37 -14.55
C GLY A 66 -16.06 4.50 -15.68
N LYS A 67 -16.58 3.29 -15.40
CA LYS A 67 -17.19 2.40 -16.41
C LYS A 67 -18.68 2.67 -16.66
N ARG A 68 -19.32 3.57 -15.91
CA ARG A 68 -20.78 3.83 -15.98
C ARG A 68 -21.22 4.91 -16.98
N VAL A 69 -20.32 5.41 -17.81
CA VAL A 69 -20.65 6.37 -18.89
C VAL A 69 -20.01 5.86 -20.18
N ARG A 70 -20.67 4.91 -20.82
CA ARG A 70 -20.54 4.61 -22.25
C ARG A 70 -21.89 4.14 -22.75
#